data_AF-A0A948D1Q4-F1
#
_entry.id   AF-A0A948D1Q4-F1
#
_cell.length_a   1.000
_cell.length_b   1.000
_cell.length_c   1.000
_cell.angle_alpha   90.00
_cell.angle_beta   90.00
_cell.angle_gamma   90.00
#
_symmetry.space_group_name_H-M   'P 1'
#
loop_
_entity.id
_entity.type
_entity.pdbx_description
1 polymer ?
#
loop_
_entity_poly.entity_id
_entity_poly.type
_entity_poly.pdbx_seq_one_letter_code
_entity_poly.pdbx_strand_id
1 'polypeptide(L)'
;MFIRLLAFLASLSMFLMPNAGHAAAAGNFSPGDLIRGNAVNTVYYFAPDGKRYVFPNEKTYFTWYSDFSGVKTITDGQLGAIPLGKNITYRPGYKMVKITTDPKVYAVEQGGILRWVTTQEIAETLYGLSWKNQIDDVPDAFFTNYTIGTPITSSAAYDPQDTMTLTPNIAIDKQFDETQATITISSVSNGFVPPSITIQKGEMIIWTNRDIDTHTVTGSDFSSGTLQPNQSYSREFTSTGSYDYNCSIQPSMRGTINVVD
;
A
#
# COMPACT_ATOMS: atom_id res chain seq x y z
N MET A 1 29.39 36.09 -52.06
CA MET A 1 30.42 35.98 -51.01
C MET A 1 29.68 35.99 -49.67
N PHE A 2 29.87 34.95 -48.86
CA PHE A 2 29.35 34.67 -47.50
C PHE A 2 27.91 34.13 -47.31
N ILE A 3 27.87 32.80 -47.29
CA ILE A 3 26.99 31.90 -46.55
C ILE A 3 27.07 32.20 -45.04
N ARG A 4 25.94 32.20 -44.32
CA ARG A 4 25.88 31.82 -42.90
C ARG A 4 24.61 30.99 -42.61
N LEU A 5 24.84 29.69 -42.59
CA LEU A 5 24.01 28.63 -42.05
C LEU A 5 23.99 28.78 -40.51
N LEU A 6 22.83 29.00 -39.89
CA LEU A 6 22.69 28.89 -38.43
C LEU A 6 22.42 27.42 -38.10
N ALA A 7 23.43 26.75 -37.57
CA ALA A 7 23.32 25.40 -37.03
C ALA A 7 22.55 25.44 -35.69
N PHE A 8 21.46 24.69 -35.62
CA PHE A 8 20.78 24.35 -34.37
C PHE A 8 21.70 23.42 -33.57
N LEU A 9 22.30 23.93 -32.51
CA LEU A 9 22.97 23.13 -31.48
C LEU A 9 21.89 22.40 -30.68
N ALA A 10 21.71 21.11 -30.94
CA ALA A 10 21.02 20.21 -30.02
C ALA A 10 21.88 20.11 -28.75
N SER A 11 21.50 20.84 -27.70
CA SER A 11 22.06 20.70 -26.37
C SER A 11 21.65 19.35 -25.80
N LEU A 12 22.53 18.37 -25.94
CA LEU A 12 22.47 17.10 -25.24
C LEU A 12 22.65 17.39 -23.74
N SER A 13 21.54 17.61 -23.05
CA SER A 13 21.53 17.74 -21.60
C SER A 13 21.76 16.35 -21.01
N MET A 14 23.02 16.05 -20.70
CA MET A 14 23.35 14.97 -19.77
C MET A 14 22.69 15.29 -18.43
N PHE A 15 21.56 14.63 -18.15
CA PHE A 15 21.09 14.49 -16.79
C PHE A 15 22.12 13.64 -16.04
N LEU A 16 23.02 14.31 -15.33
CA LEU A 16 23.74 13.72 -14.20
C LEU A 16 22.69 13.44 -13.13
N MET A 17 22.16 12.21 -13.12
CA MET A 17 21.39 11.73 -12.00
C MET A 17 22.29 11.72 -10.75
N PRO A 18 21.83 12.27 -9.61
CA PRO A 18 22.54 12.13 -8.36
C PRO A 18 22.67 10.66 -7.99
N ASN A 19 23.86 10.27 -7.56
CA ASN A 19 24.18 8.98 -6.97
C ASN A 19 23.13 8.58 -5.92
N ALA A 20 22.29 7.59 -6.23
CA ALA A 20 21.69 6.72 -5.24
C ALA A 20 22.44 5.39 -5.32
N GLY A 21 23.08 4.99 -4.23
CA GLY A 21 23.84 3.75 -4.08
C GLY A 21 22.98 2.49 -4.14
N HIS A 22 22.23 2.30 -5.22
CA HIS A 22 21.63 1.03 -5.61
C HIS A 22 22.54 0.38 -6.63
N ALA A 23 23.71 -0.09 -6.17
CA ALA A 23 24.25 -1.29 -6.77
C ALA A 23 23.23 -2.38 -6.45
N ALA A 24 22.18 -2.48 -7.28
CA ALA A 24 21.32 -3.63 -7.38
C ALA A 24 22.26 -4.83 -7.36
N ALA A 25 22.16 -5.65 -6.32
CA ALA A 25 22.86 -6.90 -6.27
C ALA A 25 22.60 -7.59 -7.61
N ALA A 26 23.65 -7.82 -8.39
CA ALA A 26 23.57 -8.39 -9.74
C ALA A 26 23.03 -9.83 -9.66
N GLY A 27 21.71 -9.96 -9.55
CA GLY A 27 21.00 -11.23 -9.34
C GLY A 27 19.68 -11.23 -10.11
N ASN A 28 19.20 -12.43 -10.46
CA ASN A 28 17.94 -12.64 -11.18
C ASN A 28 16.71 -12.44 -10.27
N PHE A 29 16.61 -11.29 -9.60
CA PHE A 29 15.45 -10.91 -8.79
C PHE A 29 15.19 -9.41 -8.87
N SER A 30 13.93 -9.02 -8.69
CA SER A 30 13.40 -7.67 -8.83
C SER A 30 12.46 -7.37 -7.66
N PRO A 31 12.20 -6.08 -7.34
CA PRO A 31 11.17 -5.73 -6.37
C PRO A 31 9.84 -6.44 -6.63
N GLY A 32 9.19 -6.90 -5.56
CA GLY A 32 8.00 -7.74 -5.62
C GLY A 32 8.29 -9.24 -5.50
N ASP A 33 9.52 -9.67 -5.72
CA ASP A 33 9.90 -11.07 -5.62
C ASP A 33 9.96 -11.58 -4.18
N LEU A 34 9.66 -12.86 -4.01
CA LEU A 34 10.01 -13.62 -2.82
C LEU A 34 11.42 -14.19 -2.98
N ILE A 35 12.28 -13.97 -1.99
CA ILE A 35 13.67 -14.40 -2.01
C ILE A 35 14.03 -15.20 -0.77
N ARG A 36 14.98 -16.11 -0.91
CA ARG A 36 15.61 -16.85 0.19
C ARG A 36 17.08 -17.12 -0.10
N GLY A 37 17.87 -17.38 0.93
CA GLY A 37 19.26 -17.80 0.77
C GLY A 37 19.39 -19.31 0.55
N ASN A 38 20.63 -19.75 0.27
CA ASN A 38 20.96 -21.16 0.09
C ASN A 38 21.03 -21.89 1.43
N ALA A 39 21.63 -21.28 2.44
CA ALA A 39 21.79 -21.86 3.76
C ALA A 39 20.62 -21.54 4.72
N VAL A 40 19.76 -20.59 4.35
CA VAL A 40 18.62 -20.12 5.17
C VAL A 40 17.28 -20.48 4.54
N ASN A 41 16.37 -21.01 5.36
CA ASN A 41 15.00 -21.37 4.95
C ASN A 41 14.01 -20.21 5.10
N THR A 42 14.40 -19.10 5.73
CA THR A 42 13.53 -17.93 5.88
C THR A 42 13.26 -17.30 4.52
N VAL A 43 11.98 -17.12 4.21
CA VAL A 43 11.51 -16.41 3.03
C VAL A 43 11.38 -14.93 3.36
N TYR A 44 11.83 -14.09 2.44
CA TYR A 44 11.70 -12.64 2.53
C TYR A 44 10.97 -12.11 1.29
N TYR A 45 10.21 -11.04 1.48
CA TYR A 45 9.72 -10.21 0.40
C TYR A 45 10.76 -9.14 0.07
N PHE A 46 11.22 -9.06 -1.18
CA PHE A 46 12.09 -7.99 -1.63
C PHE A 46 11.26 -6.80 -2.09
N ALA A 47 11.33 -5.70 -1.35
CA ALA A 47 10.46 -4.55 -1.54
C ALA A 47 11.07 -3.51 -2.51
N PRO A 48 10.22 -2.66 -3.14
CA PRO A 48 10.65 -1.54 -3.96
C PRO A 48 11.60 -0.55 -3.27
N ASP A 49 11.52 -0.41 -1.94
CA ASP A 49 12.44 0.42 -1.13
C ASP A 49 13.86 -0.16 -0.99
N GLY A 50 14.15 -1.27 -1.69
CA GLY A 50 15.45 -1.94 -1.68
C GLY A 50 15.74 -2.77 -0.43
N LYS A 51 14.75 -2.99 0.45
CA LYS A 51 14.91 -3.82 1.66
C LYS A 51 14.25 -5.18 1.53
N ARG A 52 14.64 -6.11 2.42
CA ARG A 52 14.02 -7.43 2.58
C ARG A 52 13.14 -7.45 3.82
N TYR A 53 11.87 -7.80 3.66
CA TYR A 53 10.88 -7.87 4.73
C TYR A 53 10.59 -9.33 5.08
N VAL A 54 10.48 -9.63 6.37
CA VAL A 54 10.34 -11.00 6.86
C VAL A 54 8.89 -11.32 7.23
N PHE A 55 8.45 -12.54 6.94
CA PHE A 55 7.18 -13.07 7.44
C PHE A 55 7.38 -13.60 8.87
N PRO A 56 6.65 -13.10 9.89
CA PRO A 56 6.79 -13.54 11.28
C PRO A 56 6.56 -15.04 11.48
N ASN A 57 5.66 -15.62 10.69
CA ASN A 57 5.33 -17.02 10.71
C ASN A 57 4.69 -17.45 9.37
N GLU A 58 4.59 -18.77 9.21
CA GLU A 58 4.01 -19.40 8.02
C GLU A 58 2.53 -19.03 7.81
N LYS A 59 1.75 -18.84 8.88
CA LYS A 59 0.35 -18.41 8.74
C LYS A 59 0.25 -17.02 8.08
N THR A 60 1.14 -16.10 8.43
CA THR A 60 1.21 -14.77 7.81
C THR A 60 1.55 -14.91 6.33
N TYR A 61 2.53 -15.75 5.99
CA TYR A 61 2.91 -16.02 4.60
C TYR A 61 1.71 -16.54 3.77
N PHE A 62 0.98 -17.52 4.29
CA PHE A 62 -0.15 -18.13 3.59
C PHE A 62 -1.39 -17.23 3.47
N THR A 63 -1.41 -16.08 4.13
CA THR A 63 -2.41 -15.06 3.84
C THR A 63 -2.12 -14.30 2.53
N TRP A 64 -0.87 -14.28 2.09
CA TRP A 64 -0.41 -13.58 0.89
C TRP A 64 -0.18 -14.50 -0.31
N TYR A 65 0.29 -15.73 -0.08
CA TYR A 65 0.69 -16.66 -1.13
C TYR A 65 0.10 -18.06 -0.86
N SER A 66 -0.18 -18.83 -1.90
CA SER A 66 -0.75 -20.18 -1.78
C SER A 66 0.28 -21.25 -1.43
N ASP A 67 1.53 -21.04 -1.81
CA ASP A 67 2.62 -22.00 -1.75
C ASP A 67 3.97 -21.28 -1.88
N PHE A 68 5.07 -22.04 -1.90
CA PHE A 68 6.44 -21.53 -2.02
C PHE A 68 7.00 -21.56 -3.44
N SER A 69 6.19 -21.85 -4.46
CA SER A 69 6.67 -22.02 -5.86
C SER A 69 7.22 -20.72 -6.46
N GLY A 70 6.75 -19.56 -5.98
CA GLY A 70 7.24 -18.25 -6.38
C GLY A 70 8.52 -17.79 -5.68
N VAL A 71 9.08 -18.58 -4.75
CA VAL A 71 10.28 -18.18 -3.99
C VAL A 71 11.55 -18.42 -4.81
N LYS A 72 12.32 -17.35 -5.02
CA LYS A 72 13.61 -17.38 -5.71
C LYS A 72 14.75 -17.61 -4.73
N THR A 73 15.67 -18.51 -5.07
CA THR A 73 16.88 -18.72 -4.29
C THR A 73 17.99 -17.80 -4.81
N ILE A 74 18.61 -17.04 -3.89
CA ILE A 74 19.77 -16.19 -4.14
C ILE A 74 20.95 -16.62 -3.26
N THR A 75 22.15 -16.13 -3.54
CA THR A 75 23.31 -16.43 -2.68
C THR A 75 23.15 -15.78 -1.31
N ASP A 76 23.71 -16.38 -0.26
CA ASP A 76 23.63 -15.82 1.10
C ASP A 76 24.35 -14.46 1.21
N GLY A 77 25.38 -14.23 0.38
CA GLY A 77 26.06 -12.94 0.27
C GLY A 77 25.18 -11.85 -0.35
N GLN A 78 24.44 -12.17 -1.44
CA GLN A 78 23.44 -11.25 -2.00
C GLN A 78 22.32 -10.99 -1.01
N LEU A 79 21.80 -12.04 -0.36
CA LEU A 79 20.77 -11.89 0.65
C LEU A 79 21.28 -10.94 1.72
N GLY A 80 22.43 -11.23 2.34
CA GLY A 80 23.05 -10.47 3.42
C GLY A 80 23.26 -8.99 3.13
N ALA A 81 23.53 -8.62 1.88
CA ALA A 81 23.73 -7.23 1.43
C ALA A 81 22.43 -6.40 1.40
N ILE A 82 21.26 -7.04 1.35
CA ILE A 82 19.96 -6.35 1.32
C ILE A 82 19.54 -5.98 2.76
N PRO A 83 19.34 -4.69 3.12
CA PRO A 83 18.96 -4.31 4.48
C PRO A 83 17.61 -4.92 4.92
N LEU A 84 17.45 -5.17 6.22
CA LEU A 84 16.17 -5.63 6.78
C LEU A 84 15.16 -4.48 6.88
N GLY A 85 13.93 -4.75 6.42
CA GLY A 85 12.75 -3.95 6.69
C GLY A 85 12.03 -4.39 7.98
N LYS A 86 10.82 -3.87 8.17
CA LYS A 86 9.89 -4.35 9.21
C LYS A 86 9.37 -5.75 8.89
N ASN A 87 8.55 -6.29 9.78
CA ASN A 87 7.84 -7.54 9.52
C ASN A 87 6.63 -7.32 8.60
N ILE A 88 6.34 -8.31 7.76
CA ILE A 88 5.07 -8.39 7.04
C ILE A 88 3.95 -8.77 8.01
N THR A 89 2.78 -8.14 7.86
CA THR A 89 1.59 -8.45 8.64
C THR A 89 0.64 -9.35 7.85
N TYR A 90 -0.41 -9.85 8.50
CA TYR A 90 -1.49 -10.57 7.82
C TYR A 90 -2.06 -9.75 6.65
N ARG A 91 -2.43 -10.44 5.57
CA ARG A 91 -3.09 -9.80 4.43
C ARG A 91 -4.41 -9.15 4.86
N PRO A 92 -4.60 -7.85 4.58
CA PRO A 92 -5.84 -7.16 4.89
C PRO A 92 -7.05 -7.87 4.28
N GLY A 93 -8.14 -7.97 5.05
CA GLY A 93 -9.39 -8.61 4.64
C GLY A 93 -9.38 -10.13 4.55
N TYR A 94 -8.22 -10.78 4.56
CA TYR A 94 -8.13 -12.24 4.34
C TYR A 94 -8.59 -13.06 5.54
N LYS A 95 -8.12 -12.70 6.74
CA LYS A 95 -8.44 -13.35 8.01
C LYS A 95 -8.60 -12.32 9.12
N MET A 96 -9.28 -12.73 10.18
CA MET A 96 -9.26 -12.02 11.44
C MET A 96 -8.11 -12.52 12.32
N VAL A 97 -7.67 -11.67 13.23
CA VAL A 97 -6.61 -11.99 14.18
C VAL A 97 -7.04 -11.68 15.61
N LYS A 98 -6.42 -12.37 16.55
CA LYS A 98 -6.52 -12.08 17.99
C LYS A 98 -5.16 -12.28 18.63
N ILE A 99 -5.02 -11.84 19.87
CA ILE A 99 -3.86 -12.17 20.71
C ILE A 99 -4.30 -12.95 21.94
N THR A 100 -3.35 -13.58 22.62
CA THR A 100 -3.67 -14.43 23.77
C THR A 100 -4.08 -13.64 25.01
N THR A 101 -3.62 -12.39 25.11
CA THR A 101 -3.85 -11.50 26.26
C THR A 101 -5.07 -10.58 26.12
N ASP A 102 -5.73 -10.57 24.97
CA ASP A 102 -6.91 -9.73 24.69
C ASP A 102 -8.02 -10.60 24.08
N PRO A 103 -9.23 -10.67 24.69
CA PRO A 103 -10.32 -11.46 24.16
C PRO A 103 -10.92 -10.90 22.85
N LYS A 104 -10.54 -9.69 22.43
CA LYS A 104 -11.04 -9.07 21.20
C LYS A 104 -10.54 -9.77 19.94
N VAL A 105 -11.38 -9.71 18.92
CA VAL A 105 -11.08 -10.19 17.57
C VAL A 105 -11.04 -9.00 16.62
N TYR A 106 -10.03 -8.97 15.77
CA TYR A 106 -9.72 -7.84 14.93
C TYR A 106 -9.74 -8.24 13.45
N ALA A 107 -10.41 -7.43 12.64
CA ALA A 107 -10.19 -7.45 11.19
C ALA A 107 -8.88 -6.71 10.88
N VAL A 108 -8.16 -7.17 9.86
CA VAL A 108 -6.92 -6.54 9.40
C VAL A 108 -7.23 -5.61 8.24
N GLU A 109 -6.88 -4.35 8.39
CA GLU A 109 -7.00 -3.26 7.40
C GLU A 109 -5.61 -2.95 6.83
N GLN A 110 -5.56 -2.30 5.67
CA GLN A 110 -4.32 -1.92 4.97
C GLN A 110 -3.33 -1.21 5.91
N GLY A 111 -2.05 -1.55 5.78
CA GLY A 111 -0.98 -0.97 6.60
C GLY A 111 -0.77 -1.68 7.94
N GLY A 112 -1.44 -2.81 8.18
CA GLY A 112 -1.36 -3.54 9.45
C GLY A 112 -2.18 -2.88 10.56
N ILE A 113 -3.31 -2.27 10.20
CA ILE A 113 -4.23 -1.67 11.17
C ILE A 113 -5.22 -2.74 11.65
N LEU A 114 -5.38 -2.89 12.96
CA LEU A 114 -6.33 -3.82 13.58
C LEU A 114 -7.59 -3.08 14.00
N ARG A 115 -8.72 -3.48 13.43
CA ARG A 115 -10.03 -2.91 13.75
C ARG A 115 -10.87 -3.91 14.52
N TRP A 116 -11.18 -3.57 15.77
CA TRP A 116 -11.94 -4.46 16.66
C TRP A 116 -13.34 -4.69 16.10
N VAL A 117 -13.70 -5.96 15.87
CA VAL A 117 -15.06 -6.38 15.51
C VAL A 117 -15.88 -6.52 16.79
N THR A 118 -16.82 -5.61 17.00
CA THR A 118 -17.44 -5.40 18.33
C THR A 118 -18.50 -6.42 18.71
N THR A 119 -19.12 -7.10 17.75
CA THR A 119 -20.16 -8.12 18.02
C THR A 119 -20.03 -9.34 17.12
N GLN A 120 -20.65 -10.45 17.54
CA GLN A 120 -20.69 -11.69 16.77
C GLN A 120 -21.46 -11.51 15.45
N GLU A 121 -22.56 -10.76 15.47
CA GLU A 121 -23.41 -10.53 14.29
C GLU A 121 -22.64 -9.78 13.19
N ILE A 122 -21.77 -8.84 13.58
CA ILE A 122 -20.86 -8.17 12.63
C ILE A 122 -19.87 -9.19 12.07
N ALA A 123 -19.22 -10.00 12.91
CA ALA A 123 -18.27 -11.01 12.44
C ALA A 123 -18.91 -12.02 11.46
N GLU A 124 -20.13 -12.46 11.75
CA GLU A 124 -20.91 -13.36 10.87
C GLU A 124 -21.28 -12.70 9.55
N THR A 125 -21.60 -11.41 9.56
CA THR A 125 -21.90 -10.65 8.33
C THR A 125 -20.66 -10.50 7.46
N LEU A 126 -19.51 -10.20 8.05
CA LEU A 126 -18.27 -9.93 7.33
C LEU A 126 -17.58 -11.21 6.83
N TYR A 127 -17.49 -12.24 7.68
CA TYR A 127 -16.68 -13.45 7.42
C TYR A 127 -17.52 -14.74 7.35
N GLY A 128 -18.85 -14.62 7.36
CA GLY A 128 -19.78 -15.73 7.30
C GLY A 128 -20.01 -16.44 8.64
N LEU A 129 -20.97 -17.36 8.67
CA LEU A 129 -21.35 -18.12 9.89
C LEU A 129 -20.18 -18.93 10.50
N SER A 130 -19.18 -19.27 9.68
CA SER A 130 -17.97 -19.97 10.09
C SER A 130 -16.81 -19.03 10.43
N TRP A 131 -17.05 -17.74 10.72
CA TRP A 131 -16.03 -16.73 11.01
C TRP A 131 -15.02 -17.15 12.08
N LYS A 132 -15.43 -18.00 13.04
CA LYS A 132 -14.53 -18.52 14.08
C LYS A 132 -13.36 -19.32 13.50
N ASN A 133 -13.54 -19.93 12.33
CA ASN A 133 -12.49 -20.64 11.59
C ASN A 133 -11.58 -19.68 10.79
N GLN A 134 -11.95 -18.41 10.71
CA GLN A 134 -11.20 -17.34 10.05
C GLN A 134 -10.34 -16.53 11.04
N ILE A 135 -10.26 -16.96 12.30
CA ILE A 135 -9.44 -16.32 13.32
C ILE A 135 -8.13 -17.06 13.46
N ASP A 136 -7.02 -16.34 13.35
CA ASP A 136 -5.72 -16.83 13.76
C ASP A 136 -5.21 -16.08 14.99
N ASP A 137 -4.57 -16.80 15.92
CA ASP A 137 -3.82 -16.19 17.02
C ASP A 137 -2.49 -15.63 16.48
N VAL A 138 -2.26 -14.35 16.74
CA VAL A 138 -0.97 -13.68 16.54
C VAL A 138 -0.22 -13.72 17.87
N PRO A 139 1.02 -14.24 17.92
CA PRO A 139 1.84 -14.16 19.12
C PRO A 139 2.04 -12.72 19.58
N ASP A 140 1.98 -12.47 20.88
CA ASP A 140 2.07 -11.13 21.48
C ASP A 140 3.31 -10.34 21.01
N ALA A 141 4.45 -11.02 20.82
CA ALA A 141 5.69 -10.43 20.33
C ALA A 141 5.58 -9.86 18.90
N PHE A 142 4.64 -10.34 18.10
CA PHE A 142 4.37 -9.84 16.76
C PHE A 142 3.19 -8.88 16.69
N PHE A 143 2.44 -8.72 17.79
CA PHE A 143 1.35 -7.76 17.86
C PHE A 143 1.84 -6.31 17.74
N THR A 144 3.07 -6.04 18.18
CA THR A 144 3.71 -4.72 18.04
C THR A 144 3.97 -4.31 16.59
N ASN A 145 3.81 -5.22 15.62
CA ASN A 145 3.86 -4.88 14.20
C ASN A 145 2.58 -4.23 13.70
N TYR A 146 1.52 -4.21 14.51
CA TYR A 146 0.22 -3.67 14.17
C TYR A 146 -0.07 -2.39 14.95
N THR A 147 -1.01 -1.60 14.44
CA THR A 147 -1.59 -0.44 15.14
C THR A 147 -3.09 -0.63 15.33
N ILE A 148 -3.64 -0.20 16.46
CA ILE A 148 -5.09 -0.29 16.70
C ILE A 148 -5.80 0.86 15.99
N GLY A 149 -6.79 0.53 15.17
CA GLY A 149 -7.65 1.48 14.46
C GLY A 149 -9.04 1.60 15.07
N THR A 150 -9.91 2.37 14.40
CA THR A 150 -11.30 2.57 14.81
C THR A 150 -12.07 1.24 14.81
N PRO A 151 -12.80 0.90 15.88
CA PRO A 151 -13.62 -0.31 15.94
C PRO A 151 -14.67 -0.38 14.82
N ILE A 152 -15.05 -1.59 14.45
CA ILE A 152 -16.15 -1.88 13.53
C ILE A 152 -17.41 -2.10 14.39
N THR A 153 -18.26 -1.08 14.42
CA THR A 153 -19.54 -1.07 15.16
C THR A 153 -20.76 -1.31 14.26
N SER A 154 -20.55 -1.42 12.95
CA SER A 154 -21.56 -1.75 11.95
C SER A 154 -20.90 -2.49 10.79
N SER A 155 -21.61 -3.45 10.18
CA SER A 155 -21.11 -4.19 9.01
C SER A 155 -20.88 -3.30 7.78
N ALA A 156 -21.49 -2.11 7.71
CA ALA A 156 -21.23 -1.16 6.63
C ALA A 156 -19.88 -0.42 6.75
N ALA A 157 -19.20 -0.51 7.91
CA ALA A 157 -17.98 0.25 8.17
C ALA A 157 -16.68 -0.45 7.69
N TYR A 158 -16.81 -1.67 7.18
CA TYR A 158 -15.70 -2.50 6.71
C TYR A 158 -16.22 -3.59 5.78
N ASP A 159 -15.53 -3.83 4.66
CA ASP A 159 -15.79 -4.96 3.78
C ASP A 159 -14.45 -5.71 3.54
N PRO A 160 -14.34 -6.99 3.94
CA PRO A 160 -13.11 -7.76 3.77
C PRO A 160 -12.75 -8.00 2.30
N GLN A 161 -13.73 -8.13 1.40
CA GLN A 161 -13.51 -8.36 -0.03
C GLN A 161 -12.99 -7.09 -0.71
N ASP A 162 -13.58 -5.94 -0.39
CA ASP A 162 -13.07 -4.65 -0.87
C ASP A 162 -11.65 -4.44 -0.35
N THR A 163 -11.40 -4.72 0.94
CA THR A 163 -10.07 -4.60 1.54
C THR A 163 -9.04 -5.47 0.82
N MET A 164 -9.37 -6.73 0.49
CA MET A 164 -8.50 -7.63 -0.26
C MET A 164 -8.28 -7.19 -1.71
N THR A 165 -9.31 -6.60 -2.33
CA THR A 165 -9.27 -6.09 -3.71
C THR A 165 -8.41 -4.83 -3.80
N LEU A 166 -8.51 -3.95 -2.81
CA LEU A 166 -7.71 -2.73 -2.69
C LEU A 166 -6.28 -3.00 -2.26
N THR A 167 -6.03 -4.15 -1.62
CA THR A 167 -4.68 -4.57 -1.19
C THR A 167 -4.24 -5.85 -1.91
N PRO A 168 -3.97 -5.79 -3.22
CA PRO A 168 -3.69 -6.98 -4.03
C PRO A 168 -2.30 -7.58 -3.73
N ASN A 169 -1.38 -6.81 -3.17
CA ASN A 169 -0.02 -7.26 -2.87
C ASN A 169 0.59 -6.50 -1.68
N ILE A 170 1.74 -6.99 -1.22
CA ILE A 170 2.48 -6.44 -0.08
C ILE A 170 2.95 -5.01 -0.33
N ALA A 171 3.35 -4.65 -1.56
CA ALA A 171 3.78 -3.28 -1.86
C ALA A 171 2.63 -2.28 -1.64
N ILE A 172 1.40 -2.63 -2.01
CA ILE A 172 0.23 -1.80 -1.74
C ILE A 172 -0.10 -1.77 -0.25
N ASP A 173 -0.05 -2.90 0.46
CA ASP A 173 -0.30 -2.93 1.91
C ASP A 173 0.65 -2.02 2.69
N LYS A 174 1.93 -2.09 2.33
CA LYS A 174 3.00 -1.40 3.03
C LYS A 174 3.35 -0.05 2.44
N GLN A 175 2.67 0.34 1.36
CA GLN A 175 2.91 1.59 0.64
C GLN A 175 4.40 1.71 0.22
N PHE A 176 4.98 0.61 -0.28
CA PHE A 176 6.40 0.57 -0.66
C PHE A 176 6.71 1.26 -1.98
N ASP A 177 5.69 1.59 -2.78
CA ASP A 177 5.90 2.52 -3.86
C ASP A 177 5.99 3.93 -3.27
N GLU A 178 7.16 4.28 -2.73
CA GLU A 178 7.48 5.66 -2.29
C GLU A 178 7.53 6.64 -3.48
N THR A 179 7.15 6.22 -4.69
CA THR A 179 6.91 7.11 -5.83
C THR A 179 5.42 7.25 -6.17
N GLN A 180 4.54 6.45 -5.56
CA GLN A 180 3.09 6.49 -5.80
C GLN A 180 2.26 6.21 -4.54
N ALA A 181 1.41 7.16 -4.17
CA ALA A 181 0.43 6.97 -3.10
C ALA A 181 -1.00 6.90 -3.65
N THR A 182 -1.86 6.06 -3.06
CA THR A 182 -3.22 5.82 -3.58
C THR A 182 -4.30 6.37 -2.66
N ILE A 183 -5.34 6.94 -3.24
CA ILE A 183 -6.55 7.42 -2.57
C ILE A 183 -7.77 6.78 -3.23
N THR A 184 -8.57 6.04 -2.47
CA THR A 184 -9.82 5.46 -2.95
C THR A 184 -10.96 6.45 -2.75
N ILE A 185 -11.81 6.63 -3.77
CA ILE A 185 -13.08 7.35 -3.64
C ILE A 185 -14.18 6.32 -3.37
N SER A 186 -14.87 6.43 -2.25
CA SER A 186 -15.94 5.50 -1.85
C SER A 186 -16.97 6.19 -0.96
N SER A 187 -18.11 5.55 -0.76
CA SER A 187 -19.27 6.06 0.00
C SER A 187 -19.11 6.03 1.53
N VAL A 188 -17.92 6.41 2.02
CA VAL A 188 -17.62 6.62 3.44
C VAL A 188 -17.69 8.10 3.83
N SER A 189 -17.74 8.41 5.13
CA SER A 189 -18.01 9.76 5.68
C SER A 189 -17.32 10.95 4.98
N ASN A 190 -16.03 10.83 4.60
CA ASN A 190 -15.27 11.90 3.94
C ASN A 190 -15.10 11.70 2.42
N GLY A 191 -15.60 10.59 1.85
CA GLY A 191 -15.57 10.30 0.42
C GLY A 191 -14.22 9.89 -0.16
N PHE A 192 -13.11 10.35 0.42
CA PHE A 192 -11.73 9.98 0.04
C PHE A 192 -11.07 9.18 1.16
N VAL A 193 -10.40 8.08 0.80
CA VAL A 193 -9.75 7.16 1.73
C VAL A 193 -8.30 6.89 1.32
N PRO A 194 -7.31 7.31 2.13
CA PRO A 194 -7.48 8.11 3.35
C PRO A 194 -7.93 9.56 3.04
N PRO A 195 -8.59 10.26 3.98
CA PRO A 195 -8.97 11.66 3.79
C PRO A 195 -7.78 12.62 3.91
N SER A 196 -6.65 12.18 4.46
CA SER A 196 -5.39 12.89 4.37
C SER A 196 -4.23 11.93 4.22
N ILE A 197 -3.25 12.32 3.41
CA ILE A 197 -2.03 11.55 3.17
C ILE A 197 -0.83 12.48 3.21
N THR A 198 0.32 11.96 3.63
CA THR A 198 1.61 12.66 3.54
C THR A 198 2.50 11.90 2.57
N ILE A 199 3.10 12.60 1.62
CA ILE A 199 3.95 12.06 0.56
C ILE A 199 5.26 12.83 0.44
N GLN A 200 6.29 12.22 -0.13
CA GLN A 200 7.52 12.90 -0.52
C GLN A 200 7.32 13.71 -1.80
N LYS A 201 8.10 14.79 -1.95
CA LYS A 201 8.16 15.57 -3.18
C LYS A 201 8.62 14.69 -4.34
N GLY A 202 7.86 14.74 -5.44
CA GLY A 202 8.07 13.89 -6.62
C GLY A 202 7.21 12.63 -6.62
N GLU A 203 6.43 12.38 -5.58
CA GLU A 203 5.45 11.29 -5.57
C GLU A 203 4.22 11.59 -6.44
N MET A 204 3.67 10.52 -7.02
CA MET A 204 2.41 10.51 -7.75
C MET A 204 1.26 10.09 -6.84
N ILE A 205 0.21 10.90 -6.73
CA ILE A 205 -1.04 10.43 -6.15
C ILE A 205 -1.90 9.82 -7.24
N ILE A 206 -2.49 8.65 -6.96
CA ILE A 206 -3.50 8.01 -7.79
C ILE A 206 -4.82 7.99 -7.02
N TRP A 207 -5.84 8.64 -7.58
CA TRP A 207 -7.21 8.49 -7.12
C TRP A 207 -7.93 7.46 -7.97
N THR A 208 -8.72 6.59 -7.36
CA THR A 208 -9.58 5.65 -8.08
C THR A 208 -11.01 5.76 -7.58
N ASN A 209 -11.96 5.99 -8.50
CA ASN A 209 -13.38 5.95 -8.17
C ASN A 209 -13.84 4.50 -8.00
N ARG A 210 -14.15 4.09 -6.77
CA ARG A 210 -14.71 2.77 -6.44
C ARG A 210 -16.16 2.84 -5.96
N ASP A 211 -16.75 4.03 -6.00
CA ASP A 211 -18.18 4.21 -5.82
C ASP A 211 -18.95 3.76 -7.08
N ILE A 212 -20.23 3.46 -6.90
CA ILE A 212 -21.19 3.28 -8.00
C ILE A 212 -21.58 4.64 -8.61
N ASP A 213 -21.45 5.71 -7.84
CA ASP A 213 -21.67 7.08 -8.29
C ASP A 213 -20.44 7.67 -8.98
N THR A 214 -20.66 8.68 -9.83
CA THR A 214 -19.58 9.43 -10.46
C THR A 214 -19.01 10.47 -9.52
N HIS A 215 -17.68 10.62 -9.53
CA HIS A 215 -16.98 11.57 -8.66
C HIS A 215 -15.97 12.42 -9.43
N THR A 216 -15.37 13.38 -8.73
CA THR A 216 -14.27 14.21 -9.27
C THR A 216 -13.21 14.40 -8.18
N VAL A 217 -12.00 14.74 -8.59
CA VAL A 217 -10.92 15.22 -7.74
C VAL A 217 -10.56 16.61 -8.24
N THR A 218 -10.88 17.63 -7.44
CA THR A 218 -10.65 19.03 -7.82
C THR A 218 -9.91 19.77 -6.71
N GLY A 219 -8.71 20.26 -7.00
CA GLY A 219 -7.94 21.15 -6.14
C GLY A 219 -7.75 22.52 -6.78
N SER A 220 -6.86 23.34 -6.21
CA SER A 220 -6.63 24.71 -6.68
C SER A 220 -6.09 24.79 -8.12
N ASP A 221 -5.21 23.86 -8.49
CA ASP A 221 -4.46 23.87 -9.76
C ASP A 221 -4.59 22.56 -10.55
N PHE A 222 -5.52 21.69 -10.17
CA PHE A 222 -5.75 20.40 -10.81
C PHE A 222 -7.21 19.98 -10.76
N SER A 223 -7.65 19.25 -11.80
CA SER A 223 -8.96 18.62 -11.84
C SER A 223 -8.89 17.32 -12.65
N SER A 224 -9.53 16.27 -12.15
CA SER A 224 -9.68 15.00 -12.87
C SER A 224 -10.73 15.03 -13.98
N GLY A 225 -11.62 16.04 -13.98
CA GLY A 225 -12.93 15.91 -14.62
C GLY A 225 -13.77 14.79 -13.97
N THR A 226 -14.83 14.35 -14.65
CA THR A 226 -15.70 13.27 -14.15
C THR A 226 -15.01 11.92 -14.23
N LEU A 227 -14.90 11.25 -13.09
CA LEU A 227 -14.48 9.86 -12.96
C LEU A 227 -15.71 8.95 -12.85
N GLN A 228 -15.92 8.11 -13.87
CA GLN A 228 -16.89 7.01 -13.83
C GLN A 228 -16.45 5.93 -12.83
N PRO A 229 -17.34 5.01 -12.40
CA PRO A 229 -16.95 3.85 -11.61
C PRO A 229 -15.76 3.11 -12.24
N ASN A 230 -14.78 2.77 -11.41
CA ASN A 230 -13.49 2.15 -11.73
C ASN A 230 -12.50 2.99 -12.54
N GLN A 231 -12.80 4.26 -12.85
CA GLN A 231 -11.81 5.15 -13.47
C GLN A 231 -10.84 5.71 -12.43
N SER A 232 -9.64 6.03 -12.90
CA SER A 232 -8.58 6.61 -12.07
C SER A 232 -8.05 7.92 -12.66
N TYR A 233 -7.55 8.77 -11.79
CA TYR A 233 -6.82 9.99 -12.11
C TYR A 233 -5.51 9.99 -11.34
N SER A 234 -4.41 10.45 -11.95
CA SER A 234 -3.13 10.55 -11.27
C SER A 234 -2.51 11.93 -11.42
N ARG A 235 -1.75 12.34 -10.40
CA ARG A 235 -1.02 13.61 -10.38
C ARG A 235 0.29 13.47 -9.61
N GLU A 236 1.39 13.92 -10.21
CA GLU A 236 2.67 14.10 -9.51
C GLU A 236 2.71 15.44 -8.75
N PHE A 237 3.21 15.41 -7.53
CA PHE A 237 3.37 16.59 -6.68
C PHE A 237 4.85 16.94 -6.50
N THR A 238 5.32 17.94 -7.24
CA THR A 238 6.74 18.31 -7.31
C THR A 238 7.13 19.48 -6.41
N SER A 239 6.22 19.99 -5.59
CA SER A 239 6.47 21.07 -4.65
C SER A 239 5.94 20.71 -3.27
N THR A 240 6.71 21.05 -2.24
CA THR A 240 6.30 20.85 -0.85
C THR A 240 5.13 21.77 -0.49
N GLY A 241 4.21 21.31 0.34
CA GLY A 241 3.06 22.09 0.78
C GLY A 241 1.84 21.25 1.09
N SER A 242 0.76 21.91 1.51
CA SER A 242 -0.54 21.28 1.72
C SER A 242 -1.45 21.56 0.53
N TYR A 243 -2.03 20.50 -0.03
CA TYR A 243 -2.91 20.55 -1.19
C TYR A 243 -4.29 20.04 -0.78
N ASP A 244 -5.20 20.96 -0.52
CA ASP A 244 -6.61 20.65 -0.28
C ASP A 244 -7.35 20.43 -1.59
N TYR A 245 -8.23 19.44 -1.60
CA TYR A 245 -9.07 19.11 -2.75
C TYR A 245 -10.44 18.59 -2.31
N ASN A 246 -11.41 18.59 -3.22
CA ASN A 246 -12.76 18.11 -3.00
C ASN A 246 -13.38 17.45 -4.24
N CYS A 247 -14.52 16.79 -4.06
CA CYS A 247 -15.40 16.42 -5.17
C CYS A 247 -16.28 17.64 -5.54
N SER A 248 -16.30 18.06 -6.79
CA SER A 248 -17.14 19.17 -7.28
C SER A 248 -18.64 18.81 -7.32
N ILE A 249 -18.97 17.51 -7.36
CA ILE A 249 -20.35 17.00 -7.35
C ILE A 249 -20.88 16.98 -5.90
N GLN A 250 -20.05 16.56 -4.95
CA GLN A 250 -20.37 16.51 -3.51
C GLN A 250 -19.30 17.26 -2.70
N PRO A 251 -19.41 18.59 -2.53
CA PRO A 251 -18.37 19.42 -1.91
C PRO A 251 -18.04 19.12 -0.44
N SER A 252 -18.86 18.29 0.23
CA SER A 252 -18.57 17.75 1.56
C SER A 252 -17.46 16.70 1.55
N MET A 253 -17.25 16.00 0.41
CA MET A 253 -16.12 15.08 0.25
C MET A 253 -14.85 15.90 0.08
N ARG A 254 -13.92 15.77 1.04
CA ARG A 254 -12.69 16.57 1.11
C ARG A 254 -11.51 15.69 1.42
N GLY A 255 -10.36 16.03 0.85
CA GLY A 255 -9.10 15.45 1.26
C GLY A 255 -7.95 16.44 1.21
N THR A 256 -6.85 16.07 1.85
CA THR A 256 -5.64 16.90 1.95
C THR A 256 -4.39 16.05 1.70
N ILE A 257 -3.56 16.49 0.76
CA ILE A 257 -2.22 15.90 0.51
C ILE A 257 -1.17 16.82 1.10
N ASN A 258 -0.35 16.30 2.01
CA ASN A 258 0.80 17.00 2.57
C ASN A 258 2.06 16.51 1.85
N VAL A 259 2.74 17.40 1.14
CA VAL A 259 3.98 17.09 0.41
C VAL A 259 5.16 17.59 1.23
N VAL A 260 6.03 16.68 1.64
CA VAL A 260 7.25 16.94 2.41
C VAL A 260 8.49 16.69 1.55
N ASP A 261 9.66 17.13 2.01
CA ASP A 261 10.96 16.91 1.36
C ASP A 261 11.56 15.53 1.67
#